data_AF-A0A811L6L4-F1
#
_entry.id   AF-A0A811L6L4-F1
#
_cell.length_a   1.000
_cell.length_b   1.000
_cell.length_c   1.000
_cell.angle_alpha   90.00
_cell.angle_beta   90.00
_cell.angle_gamma   90.00
#
_symmetry.space_group_name_H-M   'P 1'
#
loop_
_entity.id
_entity.type
_entity.pdbx_description
1 polymer ?
#
loop_
_entity_poly.entity_id
_entity_poly.type
_entity_poly.pdbx_seq_one_letter_code
_entity_poly.pdbx_strand_id
1 'polypeptide(L)'
;MSATRCQLRWAVRLTAFAVFFTLFYARQFLIDNLWPLAQAPEECLCGGENFCFKGVDDDGHIVFGRKFPCTEQNLKNMKKLNLLQSDIDSTEEYQHLIGHGWQPTIVTYGSDKVFKLLRNLAGNMAKYYPSAKIVIYDFGLTEEQKTEIKWWCNSGRSEFVMTDWPETLLSLGERAYQFIVLDAMSRFDAVIYADPTTRFKFDNAGVSVSLIDYLFKIKFSFAPPTTLMTMTSQTVASITHKGMYEYLPVPYQATQMTAMSGKSIFFVESKYTRELMKWWYLCSTTPECLAPHNATADCTQLTDNPSKNVHCHHSAESFWNLYEIAHLFGEQKAAVRYDMAPRWSEITPSLVQRVDSSRSSMLRKLTPDRVEYRLDEREEQLRLPCMGERPWYGWFLEGKQYETE
;
A
#
# COMPACT_ATOMS: atom_id res chain seq x y z
N MET A 1 -20.58 -6.16 53.47
CA MET A 1 -19.34 -5.36 53.24
C MET A 1 -18.47 -5.82 52.07
N SER A 2 -18.88 -6.80 51.24
CA SER A 2 -18.09 -7.26 50.08
C SER A 2 -18.33 -6.45 48.78
N ALA A 3 -19.50 -5.82 48.62
CA ALA A 3 -19.86 -5.08 47.42
C ALA A 3 -19.01 -3.81 47.18
N THR A 4 -18.55 -3.14 48.24
CA THR A 4 -17.80 -1.86 48.15
C THR A 4 -16.39 -2.01 47.59
N ARG A 5 -15.71 -3.14 47.85
CA ARG A 5 -14.38 -3.41 47.27
C ARG A 5 -14.43 -3.67 45.76
N CYS A 6 -15.51 -4.29 45.27
CA CYS A 6 -15.70 -4.52 43.85
C CYS A 6 -15.97 -3.19 43.12
N GLN A 7 -16.88 -2.36 43.64
CA GLN A 7 -17.19 -1.05 43.08
C GLN A 7 -15.97 -0.11 43.04
N LEU A 8 -15.15 -0.09 44.10
CA LEU A 8 -13.93 0.71 44.13
C LEU A 8 -12.90 0.24 43.09
N ARG A 9 -12.75 -1.08 42.89
CA ARG A 9 -11.87 -1.63 41.84
C ARG A 9 -12.34 -1.27 40.43
N TRP A 10 -13.65 -1.31 40.19
CA TRP A 10 -14.23 -0.88 38.92
C TRP A 10 -14.04 0.62 38.69
N ALA A 11 -14.30 1.47 39.69
CA ALA A 11 -14.10 2.90 39.59
C ALA A 11 -12.63 3.25 39.31
N VAL A 12 -11.68 2.60 39.98
CA VAL A 12 -10.24 2.80 39.73
C VAL A 12 -9.86 2.37 38.31
N ARG A 13 -10.35 1.22 37.83
CA ARG A 13 -10.08 0.76 36.44
C ARG A 13 -10.69 1.69 35.40
N LEU A 14 -11.91 2.16 35.63
CA LEU A 14 -12.60 3.06 34.71
C LEU A 14 -11.92 4.44 34.67
N THR A 15 -11.47 4.93 35.83
CA THR A 15 -10.71 6.18 35.94
C THR A 15 -9.34 6.04 35.26
N ALA A 16 -8.62 4.94 35.50
CA ALA A 16 -7.34 4.67 34.84
C ALA A 16 -7.51 4.58 33.31
N PHE A 17 -8.58 3.92 32.84
CA PHE A 17 -8.91 3.85 31.42
C PHE A 17 -9.23 5.24 30.85
N ALA A 18 -10.05 6.05 31.52
CA ALA A 18 -10.40 7.39 31.09
C ALA A 18 -9.17 8.33 31.04
N VAL A 19 -8.29 8.25 32.05
CA VAL A 19 -7.02 9.00 32.08
C VAL A 19 -6.12 8.58 30.94
N PHE A 20 -5.94 7.27 30.73
CA PHE A 20 -5.15 6.75 29.61
C PHE A 20 -5.70 7.23 28.27
N PHE A 21 -7.01 7.14 28.07
CA PHE A 21 -7.67 7.60 26.84
C PHE A 21 -7.49 9.11 26.64
N THR A 22 -7.69 9.91 27.69
CA THR A 22 -7.50 11.37 27.63
C THR A 22 -6.06 11.74 27.29
N LEU A 23 -5.07 11.11 27.93
CA LEU A 23 -3.66 11.34 27.65
C LEU A 23 -3.28 10.90 26.22
N PHE A 24 -3.86 9.80 25.75
CA PHE A 24 -3.67 9.32 24.39
C PHE A 24 -4.19 10.33 23.35
N TYR A 25 -5.44 10.79 23.51
CA TYR A 25 -6.02 11.79 22.59
C TYR A 25 -5.32 13.14 22.68
N ALA A 26 -4.95 13.57 23.89
CA ALA A 26 -4.16 14.79 24.05
C ALA A 26 -2.81 14.67 23.33
N ARG A 27 -2.11 13.54 23.46
CA ARG A 27 -0.86 13.29 22.74
C ARG A 27 -1.06 13.35 21.22
N GLN A 28 -2.09 12.68 20.68
CA GLN A 28 -2.34 12.70 19.23
C GLN A 28 -2.69 14.11 18.76
N PHE A 29 -3.58 14.81 19.47
CA PHE A 29 -3.92 16.20 19.18
C PHE A 29 -2.69 17.11 19.16
N LEU A 30 -1.78 16.95 20.13
CA LEU A 30 -0.54 17.72 20.18
C LEU A 30 0.39 17.37 19.01
N ILE A 31 0.51 16.10 18.61
CA ILE A 31 1.29 15.69 17.44
C ILE A 31 0.72 16.33 16.17
N ASP A 32 -0.60 16.30 16.01
CA ASP A 32 -1.26 16.75 14.79
C ASP A 32 -1.37 18.28 14.69
N ASN A 33 -1.35 19.03 15.81
CA ASN A 33 -1.60 20.48 15.82
C ASN A 33 -0.41 21.35 16.27
N LEU A 34 0.57 20.83 17.00
CA LEU A 34 1.71 21.65 17.47
C LEU A 34 2.88 21.69 16.51
N TRP A 35 2.91 20.86 15.48
CA TRP A 35 3.97 20.93 14.48
C TRP A 35 3.53 21.87 13.35
N PRO A 36 4.19 23.03 13.17
CA PRO A 36 3.82 23.94 12.08
C PRO A 36 4.05 23.21 10.77
N LEU A 37 2.98 23.08 9.97
CA LEU A 37 3.08 22.60 8.60
C LEU A 37 3.98 23.58 7.85
N ALA A 38 5.24 23.19 7.63
CA ALA A 38 6.12 23.99 6.79
C ALA A 38 5.48 24.11 5.40
N GLN A 39 5.19 25.35 5.00
CA GLN A 39 4.63 25.66 3.70
C GLN A 39 5.67 25.39 2.63
N ALA A 40 5.20 24.99 1.44
CA ALA A 40 6.08 24.82 0.30
C ALA A 40 6.69 26.18 -0.10
N PRO A 41 7.98 26.23 -0.47
CA PRO A 41 8.60 27.42 -1.02
C PRO A 41 7.85 27.91 -2.27
N GLU A 42 7.90 29.21 -2.58
CA GLU A 42 7.22 29.77 -3.77
C GLU A 42 7.72 29.12 -5.07
N GLU A 43 9.01 28.77 -5.15
CA GLU A 43 9.58 28.08 -6.30
C GLU A 43 8.95 26.69 -6.52
N CYS A 44 8.36 26.09 -5.49
CA CYS A 44 7.69 24.79 -5.58
C CYS A 44 6.25 24.88 -6.06
N LEU A 45 5.66 26.08 -6.09
CA LEU A 45 4.26 26.25 -6.46
C LEU A 45 4.07 26.21 -7.98
N CYS A 46 2.96 25.59 -8.39
CA CYS A 46 2.51 25.48 -9.78
C CYS A 46 0.98 25.65 -9.80
N GLY A 47 0.49 26.81 -10.24
CA GLY A 47 -0.95 27.09 -10.22
C GLY A 47 -1.57 27.02 -8.81
N GLY A 48 -0.79 27.32 -7.77
CA GLY A 48 -1.19 27.20 -6.36
C GLY A 48 -0.95 25.82 -5.73
N GLU A 49 -0.58 24.81 -6.52
CA GLU A 49 -0.29 23.45 -6.03
C GLU A 49 1.19 23.27 -5.73
N ASN A 50 1.51 22.50 -4.68
CA ASN A 50 2.89 22.11 -4.37
C ASN A 50 3.38 20.99 -5.32
N PHE A 51 4.47 21.28 -6.04
CA PHE A 51 5.16 20.38 -6.97
C PHE A 51 6.56 19.98 -6.49
N CYS A 52 6.92 20.25 -5.24
CA CYS A 52 8.12 19.69 -4.61
C CYS A 52 7.70 18.72 -3.50
N PHE A 53 8.20 17.49 -3.57
CA PHE A 53 7.96 16.53 -2.50
C PHE A 53 8.54 17.05 -1.18
N LYS A 54 7.76 16.99 -0.12
CA LYS A 54 8.19 17.39 1.22
C LYS A 54 8.78 16.18 1.93
N GLY A 55 10.08 16.22 2.22
CA GLY A 55 10.81 15.17 2.91
C GLY A 55 11.55 15.68 4.13
N VAL A 56 12.49 14.86 4.61
CA VAL A 56 13.40 15.22 5.72
C VAL A 56 14.82 14.75 5.40
N ASP A 57 15.81 15.52 5.85
CA ASP A 57 17.23 15.16 5.75
C ASP A 57 17.70 14.29 6.92
N ASP A 58 18.99 13.94 6.93
CA ASP A 58 19.61 13.08 7.96
C ASP A 58 19.53 13.68 9.37
N ASP A 59 19.46 15.01 9.46
CA ASP A 59 19.35 15.76 10.71
C ASP A 59 17.88 15.95 11.13
N GLY A 60 16.93 15.49 10.31
CA GLY A 60 15.49 15.61 10.54
C GLY A 60 14.91 16.98 10.20
N HIS A 61 15.64 17.84 9.48
CA HIS A 61 15.11 19.09 8.96
C HIS A 61 14.21 18.84 7.75
N ILE A 62 13.16 19.64 7.63
CA ILE A 62 12.27 19.61 6.48
C ILE A 62 13.03 20.12 5.25
N VAL A 63 13.03 19.32 4.20
CA VAL A 63 13.63 19.65 2.91
C VAL A 63 12.62 19.38 1.79
N PHE A 64 12.76 20.11 0.70
CA PHE A 64 11.91 19.96 -0.48
C PHE A 64 12.74 19.35 -1.62
N GLY A 65 12.17 18.31 -2.25
CA GLY A 65 12.76 17.71 -3.44
C GLY A 65 12.72 18.66 -4.63
N ARG A 66 13.41 18.27 -5.69
CA ARG A 66 13.39 18.93 -6.99
C ARG A 66 11.94 19.08 -7.46
N LYS A 67 11.62 20.28 -7.95
CA LYS A 67 10.30 20.59 -8.51
C LYS A 67 9.99 19.68 -9.71
N PHE A 68 8.84 19.01 -9.67
CA PHE A 68 8.30 18.28 -10.81
C PHE A 68 7.88 19.25 -11.94
N PRO A 69 7.87 18.80 -13.22
CA PRO A 69 7.48 19.63 -14.34
C PRO A 69 6.07 20.25 -14.18
N CYS A 70 6.04 21.57 -14.08
CA CYS A 70 4.81 22.35 -14.00
C CYS A 70 4.27 22.61 -15.42
N THR A 71 3.47 21.69 -15.93
CA THR A 71 2.81 21.81 -17.24
C THR A 71 1.30 21.97 -17.07
N GLU A 72 0.65 22.68 -17.99
CA GLU A 72 -0.81 22.79 -18.01
C GLU A 72 -1.48 21.40 -18.10
N GLN A 73 -0.87 20.49 -18.86
CA GLN A 73 -1.34 19.11 -18.99
C GLN A 73 -1.29 18.35 -17.66
N ASN A 74 -0.23 18.53 -16.86
CA ASN A 74 -0.13 17.90 -15.55
C ASN A 74 -1.21 18.41 -14.59
N LEU A 75 -1.44 19.73 -14.53
CA LEU A 75 -2.51 20.30 -13.70
C LEU A 75 -3.90 19.79 -14.14
N LYS A 76 -4.17 19.76 -15.45
CA LYS A 76 -5.42 19.26 -16.01
C LYS A 76 -5.65 17.78 -15.67
N ASN A 77 -4.62 16.95 -15.79
CA ASN A 77 -4.69 15.53 -15.48
C ASN A 77 -4.87 15.29 -13.97
N MET A 78 -4.13 16.00 -13.12
CA MET A 78 -4.30 15.91 -11.67
C MET A 78 -5.71 16.28 -11.25
N LYS A 79 -6.28 17.34 -11.82
CA LYS A 79 -7.68 17.71 -11.61
C LYS A 79 -8.65 16.59 -12.04
N LYS A 80 -8.42 15.96 -13.20
CA LYS A 80 -9.26 14.85 -13.69
C LYS A 80 -9.19 13.63 -12.75
N LEU A 81 -8.06 13.42 -12.10
CA LEU A 81 -7.81 12.29 -11.21
C LEU A 81 -8.11 12.60 -9.73
N ASN A 82 -8.63 13.79 -9.42
CA ASN A 82 -8.88 14.27 -8.05
C ASN A 82 -7.60 14.25 -7.17
N LEU A 83 -6.48 14.74 -7.73
CA LEU A 83 -5.16 14.76 -7.08
C LEU A 83 -4.71 16.19 -6.70
N LEU A 84 -5.59 17.19 -6.78
CA LEU A 84 -5.30 18.52 -6.28
C LEU A 84 -5.39 18.56 -4.76
N GLN A 85 -4.76 19.54 -4.11
CA GLN A 85 -4.77 19.62 -2.65
C GLN A 85 -6.19 19.76 -2.09
N SER A 86 -7.05 20.53 -2.75
CA SER A 86 -8.46 20.66 -2.37
C SER A 86 -9.21 19.33 -2.38
N ASP A 87 -8.91 18.48 -3.36
CA ASP A 87 -9.55 17.17 -3.51
C ASP A 87 -9.08 16.23 -2.38
N ILE A 88 -7.76 16.22 -2.12
CA ILE A 88 -7.14 15.47 -1.02
C ILE A 88 -7.75 15.90 0.33
N ASP A 89 -7.84 17.20 0.58
CA ASP A 89 -8.36 17.74 1.85
C ASP A 89 -9.84 17.41 2.07
N SER A 90 -10.61 17.29 0.99
CA SER A 90 -12.02 16.92 0.99
C SER A 90 -12.29 15.41 1.06
N THR A 91 -11.27 14.57 0.90
CA THR A 91 -11.44 13.11 0.90
C THR A 91 -11.92 12.63 2.27
N GLU A 92 -13.06 11.93 2.29
CA GLU A 92 -13.65 11.34 3.50
C GLU A 92 -12.86 10.10 3.96
N GLU A 93 -12.84 9.85 5.28
CA GLU A 93 -12.17 8.67 5.85
C GLU A 93 -13.11 7.45 5.90
N TYR A 94 -12.52 6.25 5.82
CA TYR A 94 -13.08 4.89 5.60
C TYR A 94 -14.09 4.31 6.58
N GLN A 95 -14.94 5.11 7.18
CA GLN A 95 -15.79 4.63 8.26
C GLN A 95 -16.75 3.51 7.79
N HIS A 96 -17.05 3.42 6.49
CA HIS A 96 -17.95 2.44 5.89
C HIS A 96 -17.31 1.09 5.52
N LEU A 97 -15.97 0.97 5.45
CA LEU A 97 -15.31 -0.25 4.93
C LEU A 97 -15.26 -1.41 5.92
N ILE A 98 -15.61 -1.20 7.19
CA ILE A 98 -15.57 -2.24 8.22
C ILE A 98 -16.97 -2.87 8.37
N GLY A 99 -17.21 -3.92 7.59
CA GLY A 99 -18.39 -4.78 7.69
C GLY A 99 -18.04 -6.27 7.62
N HIS A 100 -18.86 -7.12 8.23
CA HIS A 100 -18.70 -8.58 8.13
C HIS A 100 -18.83 -9.03 6.66
N GLY A 101 -17.84 -9.77 6.16
CA GLY A 101 -17.84 -10.34 4.80
C GLY A 101 -17.33 -9.40 3.70
N TRP A 102 -16.87 -8.19 4.04
CA TRP A 102 -16.24 -7.30 3.08
C TRP A 102 -14.91 -7.88 2.57
N GLN A 103 -14.64 -7.73 1.27
CA GLN A 103 -13.36 -8.09 0.64
C GLN A 103 -12.95 -6.98 -0.33
N PRO A 104 -11.64 -6.68 -0.44
CA PRO A 104 -11.15 -5.65 -1.34
C PRO A 104 -11.34 -6.05 -2.81
N THR A 105 -11.39 -5.07 -3.69
CA THR A 105 -11.33 -5.33 -5.13
C THR A 105 -9.89 -5.71 -5.48
N ILE A 106 -9.69 -6.89 -6.06
CA ILE A 106 -8.39 -7.29 -6.59
C ILE A 106 -8.25 -6.66 -7.97
N VAL A 107 -7.12 -6.02 -8.21
CA VAL A 107 -6.81 -5.37 -9.49
C VAL A 107 -5.50 -5.94 -10.01
N THR A 108 -5.50 -6.30 -11.30
CA THR A 108 -4.34 -6.89 -11.97
C THR A 108 -4.37 -6.56 -13.47
N TYR A 109 -3.35 -7.00 -14.20
CA TYR A 109 -3.29 -6.88 -15.65
C TYR A 109 -3.17 -8.23 -16.34
N GLY A 110 -3.55 -8.26 -17.60
CA GLY A 110 -3.40 -9.42 -18.47
C GLY A 110 -2.85 -9.04 -19.83
N SER A 111 -1.98 -9.88 -20.36
CA SER A 111 -1.61 -9.91 -21.77
C SER A 111 -1.40 -11.36 -22.18
N ASP A 112 -1.34 -11.62 -23.48
CA ASP A 112 -1.08 -12.96 -24.02
C ASP A 112 0.15 -13.62 -23.35
N LYS A 113 1.23 -12.85 -23.13
CA LYS A 113 2.48 -13.33 -22.53
C LYS A 113 2.35 -13.82 -21.09
N VAL A 114 1.51 -13.16 -20.29
CA VAL A 114 1.38 -13.45 -18.84
C VAL A 114 0.09 -14.19 -18.52
N PHE A 115 -0.69 -14.60 -19.52
CA PHE A 115 -2.01 -15.19 -19.34
C PHE A 115 -2.01 -16.43 -18.44
N LYS A 116 -1.01 -17.33 -18.57
CA LYS A 116 -0.86 -18.50 -17.68
C LYS A 116 -0.68 -18.07 -16.22
N LEU A 117 0.11 -17.03 -15.97
CA LEU A 117 0.36 -16.52 -14.63
C LEU A 117 -0.89 -15.86 -14.05
N LEU A 118 -1.60 -15.09 -14.88
CA LEU A 118 -2.88 -14.47 -14.52
C LEU A 118 -3.93 -15.52 -14.15
N ARG A 119 -4.06 -16.62 -14.92
CA ARG A 119 -4.96 -17.73 -14.60
C ARG A 119 -4.66 -18.32 -13.22
N ASN A 120 -3.38 -18.53 -12.91
CA ASN A 120 -2.96 -19.05 -11.61
C ASN A 120 -3.24 -18.05 -10.48
N LEU A 121 -3.02 -16.74 -10.70
CA LEU A 121 -3.41 -15.70 -9.76
C LEU A 121 -4.92 -15.73 -9.50
N ALA A 122 -5.75 -15.85 -10.55
CA ALA A 122 -7.20 -15.92 -10.41
C ALA A 122 -7.64 -17.13 -9.58
N GLY A 123 -7.06 -18.31 -9.81
CA GLY A 123 -7.33 -19.50 -8.98
C GLY A 123 -6.88 -19.33 -7.53
N ASN A 124 -5.72 -18.71 -7.33
CA ASN A 124 -5.22 -18.36 -6.00
C ASN A 124 -6.16 -17.38 -5.27
N MET A 125 -6.68 -16.37 -5.97
CA MET A 125 -7.67 -15.41 -5.45
C MET A 125 -9.01 -16.06 -5.16
N ALA A 126 -9.51 -16.94 -6.02
CA ALA A 126 -10.75 -17.68 -5.75
C ALA A 126 -10.64 -18.54 -4.48
N LYS A 127 -9.44 -19.04 -4.16
CA LYS A 127 -9.18 -19.81 -2.93
C LYS A 127 -9.19 -18.94 -1.67
N TYR A 128 -8.51 -17.79 -1.67
CA TYR A 128 -8.28 -16.99 -0.46
C TYR A 128 -9.21 -15.78 -0.31
N TYR A 129 -9.74 -15.28 -1.42
CA TYR A 129 -10.68 -14.15 -1.52
C TYR A 129 -11.90 -14.55 -2.38
N PRO A 130 -12.68 -15.57 -1.94
CA PRO A 130 -13.76 -16.16 -2.75
C PRO A 130 -14.90 -15.19 -3.06
N SER A 131 -15.01 -14.05 -2.37
CA SER A 131 -16.06 -13.04 -2.61
C SER A 131 -15.55 -11.76 -3.28
N ALA A 132 -14.24 -11.64 -3.48
CA ALA A 132 -13.61 -10.45 -4.04
C ALA A 132 -13.93 -10.29 -5.53
N LYS A 133 -14.13 -9.05 -5.94
CA LYS A 133 -14.17 -8.64 -7.35
C LYS A 133 -12.75 -8.68 -7.90
N ILE A 134 -12.53 -9.24 -9.09
CA ILE A 134 -11.23 -9.18 -9.79
C ILE A 134 -11.39 -8.32 -11.03
N VAL A 135 -10.70 -7.18 -11.08
CA VAL A 135 -10.63 -6.27 -12.23
C VAL A 135 -9.34 -6.54 -12.98
N ILE A 136 -9.46 -6.80 -14.28
CA ILE A 136 -8.33 -7.16 -15.15
C ILE A 136 -8.21 -6.07 -16.21
N TYR A 137 -7.06 -5.41 -16.21
CA TYR A 137 -6.70 -4.44 -17.25
C TYR A 137 -6.07 -5.18 -18.42
N ASP A 138 -6.62 -4.97 -19.62
CA ASP A 138 -6.25 -5.67 -20.83
C ASP A 138 -5.10 -4.95 -21.56
N PHE A 139 -3.94 -5.60 -21.64
CA PHE A 139 -2.75 -5.14 -22.36
C PHE A 139 -2.42 -6.04 -23.56
N GLY A 140 -3.44 -6.62 -24.19
CA GLY A 140 -3.28 -7.48 -25.36
C GLY A 140 -3.58 -8.94 -25.07
N LEU A 141 -4.69 -9.20 -24.38
CA LEU A 141 -5.31 -10.52 -24.30
C LEU A 141 -5.98 -10.85 -25.64
N THR A 142 -5.91 -12.11 -26.06
CA THR A 142 -6.65 -12.60 -27.22
C THR A 142 -8.15 -12.72 -26.92
N GLU A 143 -9.00 -12.73 -27.94
CA GLU A 143 -10.45 -12.91 -27.73
C GLU A 143 -10.78 -14.26 -27.09
N GLU A 144 -9.98 -15.29 -27.37
CA GLU A 144 -10.07 -16.61 -26.71
C GLU A 144 -9.78 -16.50 -25.21
N GLN A 145 -8.71 -15.77 -24.84
CA GLN A 145 -8.34 -15.53 -23.44
C GLN A 145 -9.39 -14.70 -22.71
N LYS A 146 -9.93 -13.65 -23.33
CA LYS A 146 -11.03 -12.85 -22.77
C LYS A 146 -12.28 -13.69 -22.57
N THR A 147 -12.57 -14.58 -23.52
CA THR A 147 -13.69 -15.52 -23.42
C THR A 147 -13.47 -16.48 -22.26
N GLU A 148 -12.27 -17.01 -22.07
CA GLU A 148 -11.94 -17.86 -20.93
C GLU A 148 -12.06 -17.14 -19.59
N ILE A 149 -11.56 -15.90 -19.49
CA ILE A 149 -11.63 -15.10 -18.26
C ILE A 149 -13.08 -14.93 -17.79
N LYS A 150 -14.04 -14.78 -18.72
CA LYS A 150 -15.49 -14.69 -18.41
C LYS A 150 -16.06 -15.95 -17.76
N TRP A 151 -15.30 -17.05 -17.73
CA TRP A 151 -15.67 -18.29 -17.06
C TRP A 151 -14.93 -18.51 -15.74
N TRP A 152 -13.97 -17.67 -15.38
CA TRP A 152 -13.27 -17.79 -14.10
C TRP A 152 -14.23 -17.51 -12.93
N CYS A 153 -14.02 -18.16 -11.79
CA CYS A 153 -14.85 -17.90 -10.62
C CYS A 153 -14.64 -16.41 -10.21
N ASN A 154 -15.73 -15.73 -9.83
CA ASN A 154 -15.81 -14.27 -9.65
C ASN A 154 -15.90 -13.41 -10.93
N SER A 155 -15.89 -14.00 -12.14
CA SER A 155 -15.94 -13.26 -13.41
C SER A 155 -17.30 -12.69 -13.80
N GLY A 156 -18.40 -13.11 -13.14
CA GLY A 156 -19.66 -12.34 -13.14
C GLY A 156 -19.51 -10.93 -12.55
N ARG A 157 -18.34 -10.62 -11.97
CA ARG A 157 -17.90 -9.31 -11.48
C ARG A 157 -16.57 -8.87 -12.10
N SER A 158 -16.00 -9.62 -13.04
CA SER A 158 -14.79 -9.19 -13.74
C SER A 158 -15.13 -8.08 -14.71
N GLU A 159 -14.64 -6.88 -14.41
CA GLU A 159 -14.77 -5.74 -15.30
C GLU A 159 -13.48 -5.65 -16.12
N PHE A 160 -13.63 -5.76 -17.44
CA PHE A 160 -12.55 -5.41 -18.36
C PHE A 160 -12.50 -3.90 -18.45
N VAL A 161 -11.44 -3.35 -17.94
CA VAL A 161 -11.16 -1.92 -18.11
C VAL A 161 -10.21 -1.83 -19.28
N MET A 162 -10.79 -1.70 -20.47
CA MET A 162 -10.07 -1.14 -21.61
C MET A 162 -10.02 0.35 -21.38
N THR A 163 -8.88 0.82 -20.91
CA THR A 163 -8.67 2.25 -20.75
C THR A 163 -8.29 2.85 -22.10
N ASP A 164 -8.91 3.98 -22.45
CA ASP A 164 -8.56 4.88 -23.57
C ASP A 164 -7.21 5.58 -23.30
N TRP A 165 -6.20 4.82 -22.90
CA TRP A 165 -4.90 5.34 -22.59
C TRP A 165 -4.19 5.74 -23.88
N PRO A 166 -3.45 6.87 -23.88
CA PRO A 166 -2.60 7.22 -25.00
C PRO A 166 -1.71 6.04 -25.40
N GLU A 167 -1.47 5.84 -26.71
CA GLU A 167 -0.62 4.75 -27.22
C GLU A 167 0.77 4.73 -26.55
N THR A 168 1.26 5.88 -26.10
CA THR A 168 2.48 6.00 -25.32
C THR A 168 2.45 5.21 -24.01
N LEU A 169 1.29 5.08 -23.33
CA LEU A 169 1.14 4.26 -22.13
C LEU A 169 1.09 2.76 -22.44
N LEU A 170 0.52 2.35 -23.59
CA LEU A 170 0.56 0.95 -24.03
C LEU A 170 2.00 0.47 -24.27
N SER A 171 2.87 1.37 -24.74
CA SER A 171 4.31 1.09 -24.92
C SER A 171 5.09 0.88 -23.61
N LEU A 172 4.51 1.21 -22.45
CA LEU A 172 5.12 0.95 -21.14
C LEU A 172 5.07 -0.53 -20.74
N GLY A 173 4.18 -1.32 -21.35
CA GLY A 173 4.02 -2.74 -21.09
C GLY A 173 3.73 -3.01 -19.60
N GLU A 174 4.49 -3.90 -18.98
CA GLU A 174 4.37 -4.26 -17.56
C GLU A 174 4.62 -3.07 -16.61
N ARG A 175 5.27 -1.99 -17.08
CA ARG A 175 5.43 -0.74 -16.32
C ARG A 175 4.16 0.11 -16.31
N ALA A 176 3.08 -0.31 -16.98
CA ALA A 176 1.82 0.42 -16.98
C ALA A 176 0.99 0.21 -15.70
N TYR A 177 1.39 -0.71 -14.81
CA TYR A 177 0.65 -0.98 -13.57
C TYR A 177 0.48 0.24 -12.66
N GLN A 178 1.35 1.24 -12.84
CA GLN A 178 1.30 2.52 -12.15
C GLN A 178 -0.04 3.24 -12.40
N PHE A 179 -0.53 3.17 -13.64
CA PHE A 179 -1.80 3.77 -14.07
C PHE A 179 -3.00 2.89 -13.74
N ILE A 180 -2.80 1.57 -13.66
CA ILE A 180 -3.80 0.63 -13.15
C ILE A 180 -4.21 0.99 -11.73
N VAL A 181 -3.23 1.24 -10.86
CA VAL A 181 -3.48 1.61 -9.47
C VAL A 181 -4.21 2.95 -9.40
N LEU A 182 -3.78 3.96 -10.19
CA LEU A 182 -4.43 5.27 -10.23
C LEU A 182 -5.89 5.18 -10.70
N ASP A 183 -6.18 4.45 -11.78
CA ASP A 183 -7.56 4.26 -12.26
C ASP A 183 -8.40 3.51 -11.23
N ALA A 184 -7.87 2.42 -10.67
CA ALA A 184 -8.57 1.64 -9.67
C ALA A 184 -8.94 2.46 -8.42
N MET A 185 -8.01 3.27 -7.91
CA MET A 185 -8.26 4.14 -6.75
C MET A 185 -9.22 5.29 -7.04
N SER A 186 -9.46 5.63 -8.31
CA SER A 186 -10.53 6.58 -8.69
C SER A 186 -11.94 5.97 -8.63
N ARG A 187 -12.04 4.64 -8.48
CA ARG A 187 -13.29 3.88 -8.65
C ARG A 187 -13.65 3.00 -7.48
N PHE A 188 -12.67 2.59 -6.68
CA PHE A 188 -12.84 1.64 -5.60
C PHE A 188 -12.22 2.18 -4.32
N ASP A 189 -12.95 2.05 -3.22
CA ASP A 189 -12.53 2.54 -1.92
C ASP A 189 -11.41 1.70 -1.30
N ALA A 190 -11.24 0.44 -1.72
CA ALA A 190 -10.08 -0.35 -1.37
C ALA A 190 -9.74 -1.38 -2.45
N VAL A 191 -8.45 -1.51 -2.68
CA VAL A 191 -7.87 -2.27 -3.79
C VAL A 191 -6.69 -3.08 -3.29
N ILE A 192 -6.59 -4.33 -3.72
CA ILE A 192 -5.31 -5.05 -3.73
C ILE A 192 -4.83 -5.07 -5.17
N TYR A 193 -3.78 -4.31 -5.47
CA TYR A 193 -3.01 -4.53 -6.69
C TYR A 193 -2.20 -5.81 -6.54
N ALA A 194 -2.30 -6.71 -7.51
CA ALA A 194 -1.51 -7.94 -7.56
C ALA A 194 -0.96 -8.15 -8.97
N ASP A 195 0.37 -8.17 -9.08
CA ASP A 195 1.06 -8.60 -10.28
C ASP A 195 0.71 -10.07 -10.60
N PRO A 196 0.56 -10.47 -11.88
CA PRO A 196 0.23 -11.85 -12.27
C PRO A 196 1.16 -12.92 -11.68
N THR A 197 2.40 -12.59 -11.31
CA THR A 197 3.33 -13.51 -10.64
C THR A 197 3.04 -13.71 -9.15
N THR A 198 2.19 -12.87 -8.55
CA THR A 198 1.89 -12.92 -7.12
C THR A 198 1.17 -14.21 -6.76
N ARG A 199 1.62 -14.86 -5.69
CA ARG A 199 0.94 -16.01 -5.09
C ARG A 199 0.71 -15.74 -3.63
N PHE A 200 -0.55 -15.83 -3.23
CA PHE A 200 -0.92 -15.74 -1.84
C PHE A 200 -0.89 -17.16 -1.24
N LYS A 201 -0.14 -17.36 -0.17
CA LYS A 201 0.00 -18.59 0.60
C LYS A 201 -0.30 -18.24 2.05
N PHE A 202 -1.21 -18.97 2.67
CA PHE A 202 -1.54 -18.76 4.08
C PHE A 202 -1.57 -20.10 4.79
N ASP A 203 -0.83 -20.20 5.89
CA ASP A 203 -0.71 -21.43 6.66
C ASP A 203 -1.98 -21.75 7.47
N ASN A 204 -2.88 -20.78 7.66
CA ASN A 204 -4.18 -20.94 8.31
C ASN A 204 -5.25 -20.07 7.61
N ALA A 205 -6.49 -20.55 7.52
CA ALA A 205 -7.63 -19.93 6.80
C ALA A 205 -8.13 -18.55 7.32
N GLY A 206 -7.29 -17.78 8.01
CA GLY A 206 -7.62 -16.55 8.76
C GLY A 206 -7.45 -15.23 7.99
N VAL A 207 -7.51 -15.23 6.65
CA VAL A 207 -7.31 -14.01 5.83
C VAL A 207 -8.34 -12.92 6.16
N SER A 208 -9.60 -13.31 6.42
CA SER A 208 -10.58 -12.32 6.88
C SER A 208 -10.12 -11.71 8.20
N VAL A 209 -9.62 -12.51 9.14
CA VAL A 209 -9.20 -12.03 10.47
C VAL A 209 -7.97 -11.12 10.38
N SER A 210 -6.96 -11.44 9.56
CA SER A 210 -5.75 -10.61 9.47
C SER A 210 -5.98 -9.31 8.70
N LEU A 211 -6.73 -9.33 7.59
CA LEU A 211 -7.08 -8.11 6.86
C LEU A 211 -8.07 -7.25 7.67
N ILE A 212 -9.04 -7.85 8.35
CA ILE A 212 -9.95 -7.12 9.25
C ILE A 212 -9.16 -6.50 10.42
N ASP A 213 -8.21 -7.21 11.04
CA ASP A 213 -7.32 -6.65 12.07
C ASP A 213 -6.52 -5.46 11.51
N TYR A 214 -6.04 -5.55 10.28
CA TYR A 214 -5.34 -4.44 9.63
C TYR A 214 -6.25 -3.24 9.35
N LEU A 215 -7.46 -3.47 8.83
CA LEU A 215 -8.47 -2.42 8.65
C LEU A 215 -8.86 -1.76 9.96
N PHE A 216 -8.98 -2.53 11.04
CA PHE A 216 -9.19 -1.98 12.38
C PHE A 216 -8.02 -1.08 12.79
N LYS A 217 -6.78 -1.51 12.55
CA LYS A 217 -5.60 -0.67 12.82
C LYS A 217 -5.60 0.60 11.97
N ILE A 218 -5.97 0.54 10.70
CA ILE A 218 -6.12 1.73 9.84
C ILE A 218 -7.17 2.68 10.42
N LYS A 219 -8.35 2.17 10.78
CA LYS A 219 -9.44 2.98 11.35
C LYS A 219 -9.05 3.73 12.63
N PHE A 220 -8.16 3.14 13.43
CA PHE A 220 -7.63 3.77 14.64
C PHE A 220 -6.25 4.41 14.44
N SER A 221 -5.83 4.61 13.18
CA SER A 221 -4.57 5.24 12.78
C SER A 221 -3.32 4.57 13.37
N PHE A 222 -3.38 3.27 13.65
CA PHE A 222 -2.27 2.43 14.10
C PHE A 222 -1.54 1.72 12.95
N ALA A 223 -2.04 1.84 11.72
CA ALA A 223 -1.40 1.33 10.52
C ALA A 223 -1.66 2.28 9.34
N PRO A 224 -0.76 2.32 8.34
CA PRO A 224 -0.99 3.10 7.13
C PRO A 224 -2.16 2.53 6.31
N PRO A 225 -2.94 3.39 5.62
CA PRO A 225 -4.00 2.93 4.71
C PRO A 225 -3.46 2.39 3.39
N THR A 226 -2.14 2.19 3.28
CA THR A 226 -1.49 1.42 2.22
C THR A 226 -0.47 0.47 2.82
N THR A 227 -0.24 -0.66 2.18
CA THR A 227 0.90 -1.52 2.51
C THR A 227 1.40 -2.31 1.32
N LEU A 228 2.72 -2.32 1.16
CA LEU A 228 3.38 -3.31 0.32
C LEU A 228 3.35 -4.66 1.03
N MET A 229 2.98 -5.72 0.32
CA MET A 229 2.70 -7.02 0.92
C MET A 229 3.77 -8.08 0.63
N THR A 230 4.89 -7.69 0.02
CA THR A 230 5.98 -8.62 -0.32
C THR A 230 7.32 -8.05 0.14
N MET A 231 7.96 -8.69 1.11
CA MET A 231 9.31 -8.31 1.55
C MET A 231 10.37 -8.82 0.56
N THR A 232 11.42 -8.05 0.34
CA THR A 232 12.62 -8.49 -0.39
C THR A 232 13.76 -8.82 0.60
N SER A 233 14.90 -9.26 0.09
CA SER A 233 16.13 -9.43 0.87
C SER A 233 17.12 -8.26 0.72
N GLN A 234 16.74 -7.22 -0.03
CA GLN A 234 17.58 -6.07 -0.37
C GLN A 234 17.21 -4.89 0.52
N THR A 235 18.11 -3.91 0.66
CA THR A 235 17.79 -2.63 1.31
C THR A 235 17.17 -1.66 0.30
N VAL A 236 16.43 -0.65 0.77
CA VAL A 236 15.93 0.42 -0.10
C VAL A 236 17.07 1.14 -0.82
N ALA A 237 18.17 1.39 -0.11
CA ALA A 237 19.39 1.99 -0.66
C ALA A 237 19.93 1.20 -1.86
N SER A 238 19.96 -0.13 -1.75
CA SER A 238 20.56 -1.02 -2.77
C SER A 238 19.77 -1.11 -4.08
N ILE A 239 18.46 -0.84 -4.05
CA ILE A 239 17.58 -0.91 -5.23
C ILE A 239 17.20 0.45 -5.79
N THR A 240 17.69 1.54 -5.21
CA THR A 240 17.25 2.89 -5.53
C THR A 240 18.39 3.74 -6.06
N HIS A 241 18.24 4.18 -7.30
CA HIS A 241 19.19 5.06 -7.96
C HIS A 241 19.25 6.43 -7.29
N LYS A 242 20.45 7.00 -7.17
CA LYS A 242 20.69 8.25 -6.42
C LYS A 242 19.84 9.44 -6.89
N GLY A 243 19.55 9.50 -8.18
CA GLY A 243 18.77 10.58 -8.80
C GLY A 243 17.33 10.65 -8.27
N MET A 244 16.82 9.56 -7.70
CA MET A 244 15.48 9.54 -7.12
C MET A 244 15.40 10.33 -5.81
N TYR A 245 16.47 10.36 -5.01
CA TYR A 245 16.54 11.15 -3.78
C TYR A 245 16.52 12.66 -4.05
N GLU A 246 16.85 13.09 -5.27
CA GLU A 246 16.72 14.49 -5.67
C GLU A 246 15.25 14.91 -5.73
N TYR A 247 14.33 13.99 -6.07
CA TYR A 247 12.89 14.24 -6.08
C TYR A 247 12.21 13.85 -4.76
N LEU A 248 12.69 12.79 -4.11
CA LEU A 248 12.11 12.21 -2.90
C LEU A 248 13.17 12.19 -1.79
N PRO A 249 13.50 13.35 -1.19
CA PRO A 249 14.52 13.42 -0.16
C PRO A 249 14.06 12.66 1.09
N VAL A 250 14.88 11.69 1.50
CA VAL A 250 14.69 10.93 2.72
C VAL A 250 16.03 10.75 3.45
N PRO A 251 16.01 10.48 4.76
CA PRO A 251 17.22 10.25 5.54
C PRO A 251 17.94 8.99 5.08
N TYR A 252 19.24 9.09 4.84
CA TYR A 252 20.14 8.00 4.49
C TYR A 252 19.97 6.82 5.44
N GLN A 253 19.94 7.04 6.75
CA GLN A 253 19.88 5.96 7.72
C GLN A 253 18.58 5.16 7.54
N ALA A 254 17.47 5.81 7.17
CA ALA A 254 16.20 5.15 6.94
C ALA A 254 16.17 4.32 5.64
N THR A 255 17.02 4.62 4.66
CA THR A 255 17.16 3.81 3.43
C THR A 255 17.77 2.42 3.67
N GLN A 256 18.32 2.18 4.87
CA GLN A 256 18.84 0.88 5.27
C GLN A 256 17.75 -0.13 5.66
N MET A 257 16.48 0.31 5.69
CA MET A 257 15.36 -0.61 5.85
C MET A 257 15.30 -1.64 4.72
N THR A 258 14.75 -2.80 5.03
CA THR A 258 14.44 -3.84 4.05
C THR A 258 13.51 -3.27 2.97
N ALA A 259 13.84 -3.45 1.70
CA ALA A 259 12.98 -3.04 0.61
C ALA A 259 11.76 -3.95 0.48
N MET A 260 10.64 -3.35 0.12
CA MET A 260 9.38 -4.00 -0.18
C MET A 260 9.16 -4.04 -1.69
N SER A 261 8.68 -5.17 -2.20
CA SER A 261 8.36 -5.32 -3.62
C SER A 261 6.98 -4.73 -3.93
N GLY A 262 6.89 -4.05 -5.07
CA GLY A 262 5.67 -3.46 -5.61
C GLY A 262 4.72 -4.46 -6.28
N LYS A 263 5.04 -5.76 -6.24
CA LYS A 263 4.24 -6.81 -6.88
C LYS A 263 2.87 -7.02 -6.24
N SER A 264 2.72 -6.71 -4.96
CA SER A 264 1.43 -6.75 -4.29
C SER A 264 1.31 -5.62 -3.29
N ILE A 265 0.27 -4.81 -3.47
CA ILE A 265 0.05 -3.60 -2.67
C ILE A 265 -1.42 -3.52 -2.31
N PHE A 266 -1.69 -3.35 -1.03
CA PHE A 266 -3.02 -3.04 -0.53
C PHE A 266 -3.17 -1.52 -0.40
N PHE A 267 -4.29 -1.02 -0.87
CA PHE A 267 -4.70 0.37 -0.77
C PHE A 267 -6.09 0.46 -0.21
N VAL A 268 -6.30 1.48 0.58
CA VAL A 268 -7.60 2.01 0.94
C VAL A 268 -7.58 3.47 0.43
N GLU A 269 -8.69 4.06 0.02
CA GLU A 269 -8.96 5.48 -0.40
C GLU A 269 -9.02 6.65 0.65
N SER A 270 -7.94 7.40 0.91
CA SER A 270 -7.85 8.40 2.00
C SER A 270 -7.08 9.61 1.55
N LYS A 271 -7.08 10.65 2.38
CA LYS A 271 -6.13 11.76 2.28
C LYS A 271 -4.69 11.28 2.06
N TYR A 272 -4.24 10.31 2.86
CA TYR A 272 -2.90 9.75 2.73
C TYR A 272 -2.70 9.05 1.37
N THR A 273 -3.60 8.17 0.95
CA THR A 273 -3.40 7.45 -0.32
C THR A 273 -3.60 8.36 -1.53
N ARG A 274 -4.47 9.38 -1.45
CA ARG A 274 -4.61 10.41 -2.49
C ARG A 274 -3.36 11.29 -2.61
N GLU A 275 -2.77 11.67 -1.48
CA GLU A 275 -1.47 12.37 -1.47
C GLU A 275 -0.37 11.49 -2.07
N LEU A 276 -0.29 10.23 -1.67
CA LEU A 276 0.61 9.25 -2.27
C LEU A 276 0.39 9.14 -3.79
N MET A 277 -0.86 9.12 -4.26
CA MET A 277 -1.20 9.03 -5.68
C MET A 277 -0.82 10.31 -6.44
N LYS A 278 -0.90 11.49 -5.81
CA LYS A 278 -0.39 12.75 -6.37
C LYS A 278 1.10 12.66 -6.66
N TRP A 279 1.88 12.26 -5.66
CA TRP A 279 3.34 12.14 -5.80
C TRP A 279 3.72 11.03 -6.77
N TRP A 280 2.94 9.95 -6.77
CA TRP A 280 3.13 8.85 -7.71
C TRP A 280 2.91 9.30 -9.15
N TYR A 281 1.78 9.96 -9.43
CA TYR A 281 1.48 10.52 -10.74
C TYR A 281 2.59 11.48 -11.23
N LEU A 282 3.05 12.39 -10.37
CA LEU A 282 4.11 13.34 -10.71
C LEU A 282 5.44 12.64 -11.02
N CYS A 283 5.83 11.64 -10.23
CA CYS A 283 7.06 10.88 -10.50
C CYS A 283 6.93 10.01 -11.76
N SER A 284 5.80 9.34 -11.96
CA SER A 284 5.54 8.51 -13.14
C SER A 284 5.51 9.30 -14.45
N THR A 285 5.09 10.56 -14.41
CA THR A 285 5.09 11.46 -15.57
C THR A 285 6.40 12.23 -15.75
N THR A 286 7.39 12.01 -14.87
CA THR A 286 8.72 12.63 -14.93
C THR A 286 9.77 11.54 -15.13
N PRO A 287 10.24 11.30 -16.36
CA PRO A 287 11.18 10.22 -16.68
C PRO A 287 12.40 10.18 -15.77
N GLU A 288 12.95 11.33 -15.41
CA GLU A 288 14.13 11.45 -14.55
C GLU A 288 13.88 11.05 -13.10
N CYS A 289 12.63 11.03 -12.64
CA CYS A 289 12.27 10.56 -11.30
C CYS A 289 12.17 9.04 -11.25
N LEU A 290 11.39 8.46 -12.16
CA LEU A 290 11.05 7.03 -12.15
C LEU A 290 12.09 6.15 -12.86
N ALA A 291 12.80 6.70 -13.85
CA ALA A 291 13.84 6.01 -14.60
C ALA A 291 15.03 6.97 -14.84
N PRO A 292 15.77 7.34 -13.78
CA PRO A 292 16.90 8.26 -13.90
C PRO A 292 17.91 7.82 -14.95
N HIS A 293 18.62 8.77 -15.55
CA HIS A 293 19.63 8.48 -16.56
C HIS A 293 20.71 7.51 -16.03
N ASN A 294 21.09 6.52 -16.84
CA ASN A 294 22.00 5.39 -16.51
C ASN A 294 21.47 4.35 -15.51
N ALA A 295 20.20 4.45 -15.10
CA ALA A 295 19.57 3.40 -14.30
C ALA A 295 19.36 2.12 -15.12
N THR A 296 19.57 0.97 -14.48
CA THR A 296 19.31 -0.37 -15.01
C THR A 296 18.54 -1.21 -13.99
N ALA A 297 17.63 -2.04 -14.51
CA ALA A 297 16.95 -3.07 -13.71
C ALA A 297 17.85 -4.30 -13.46
N ASP A 298 18.95 -4.43 -14.20
CA ASP A 298 19.92 -5.51 -14.02
C ASP A 298 20.91 -5.17 -12.90
N CYS A 299 20.48 -5.45 -11.67
CA CYS A 299 21.19 -5.12 -10.45
C CYS A 299 22.28 -6.15 -10.08
N THR A 300 23.32 -6.26 -10.94
CA THR A 300 24.47 -7.15 -10.71
C THR A 300 25.42 -6.65 -9.61
N GLN A 301 25.46 -5.34 -9.38
CA GLN A 301 26.28 -4.69 -8.36
C GLN A 301 25.40 -3.89 -7.41
N LEU A 302 25.15 -4.45 -6.23
CA LEU A 302 24.37 -3.81 -5.17
C LEU A 302 25.28 -2.96 -4.27
N THR A 303 24.79 -1.80 -3.85
CA THR A 303 25.46 -0.98 -2.85
C THR A 303 24.44 -0.36 -1.90
N ASP A 304 24.65 -0.54 -0.60
CA ASP A 304 23.79 0.08 0.43
C ASP A 304 24.11 1.56 0.66
N ASN A 305 24.97 2.17 -0.17
CA ASN A 305 25.26 3.59 -0.14
C ASN A 305 24.44 4.31 -1.22
N PRO A 306 23.33 5.02 -0.87
CA PRO A 306 22.48 5.77 -1.78
C PRO A 306 23.25 6.72 -2.70
N SER A 307 24.26 7.42 -2.18
CA SER A 307 25.04 8.39 -2.95
C SER A 307 25.90 7.74 -4.04
N LYS A 308 26.21 6.45 -3.91
CA LYS A 308 27.01 5.66 -4.86
C LYS A 308 26.16 4.79 -5.78
N ASN A 309 24.87 4.59 -5.49
CA ASN A 309 24.01 3.75 -6.32
C ASN A 309 23.58 4.51 -7.59
N VAL A 310 24.37 4.35 -8.66
CA VAL A 310 24.15 5.03 -9.95
C VAL A 310 23.73 4.08 -11.06
N HIS A 311 23.48 2.81 -10.73
CA HIS A 311 23.20 1.77 -11.72
C HIS A 311 21.94 0.98 -11.35
N CYS A 312 21.87 0.35 -10.18
CA CYS A 312 20.72 -0.47 -9.83
C CYS A 312 19.48 0.39 -9.53
N HIS A 313 18.37 0.08 -10.20
CA HIS A 313 17.11 0.79 -9.96
C HIS A 313 15.88 -0.07 -10.25
N HIS A 314 15.05 -0.25 -9.23
CA HIS A 314 13.76 -0.94 -9.36
C HIS A 314 12.58 0.03 -9.61
N SER A 315 12.85 1.19 -10.22
CA SER A 315 11.86 2.14 -10.73
C SER A 315 10.71 2.41 -9.73
N ALA A 316 9.55 1.83 -9.98
CA ALA A 316 8.35 1.96 -9.16
C ALA A 316 8.52 1.42 -7.73
N GLU A 317 9.22 0.30 -7.55
CA GLU A 317 9.46 -0.23 -6.20
C GLU A 317 10.26 0.77 -5.36
N SER A 318 11.26 1.43 -5.96
CA SER A 318 12.01 2.49 -5.30
C SER A 318 11.09 3.63 -4.84
N PHE A 319 10.13 4.06 -5.67
CA PHE A 319 9.17 5.11 -5.29
C PHE A 319 8.39 4.73 -4.05
N TRP A 320 7.78 3.54 -4.05
CA TRP A 320 6.93 3.09 -2.96
C TRP A 320 7.70 3.01 -1.64
N ASN A 321 8.94 2.52 -1.68
CA ASN A 321 9.79 2.44 -0.50
C ASN A 321 10.24 3.82 0.01
N LEU A 322 10.63 4.73 -0.88
CA LEU A 322 11.01 6.09 -0.48
C LEU A 322 9.82 6.85 0.10
N TYR A 323 8.63 6.73 -0.50
CA TYR A 323 7.43 7.35 0.03
C TYR A 323 7.06 6.78 1.41
N GLU A 324 7.14 5.46 1.60
CA GLU A 324 6.91 4.83 2.90
C GLU A 324 7.92 5.33 3.95
N ILE A 325 9.20 5.42 3.60
CA ILE A 325 10.23 5.99 4.49
C ILE A 325 9.89 7.44 4.86
N ALA A 326 9.55 8.27 3.88
CA ALA A 326 9.18 9.67 4.12
C ALA A 326 7.97 9.78 5.06
N HIS A 327 7.00 8.88 4.93
CA HIS A 327 5.86 8.83 5.84
C HIS A 327 6.26 8.40 7.26
N LEU A 328 7.04 7.32 7.37
CA LEU A 328 7.44 6.76 8.65
C LEU A 328 8.32 7.71 9.46
N PHE A 329 9.31 8.35 8.81
CA PHE A 329 10.34 9.14 9.48
C PHE A 329 10.23 10.65 9.27
N GLY A 330 9.36 11.11 8.37
CA GLY A 330 9.16 12.53 8.09
C GLY A 330 8.36 13.28 9.14
N GLU A 331 7.80 14.42 8.74
CA GLU A 331 7.10 15.37 9.62
C GLU A 331 5.96 14.72 10.43
N GLN A 332 5.22 13.80 9.80
CA GLN A 332 4.10 13.10 10.44
C GLN A 332 4.56 12.10 11.51
N LYS A 333 5.85 11.77 11.56
CA LYS A 333 6.46 10.79 12.48
C LYS A 333 5.62 9.53 12.60
N ALA A 334 5.15 8.99 11.46
CA ALA A 334 4.14 7.94 11.46
C ALA A 334 4.60 6.67 12.18
N ALA A 335 5.91 6.38 12.21
CA ALA A 335 6.43 5.26 13.01
C ALA A 335 6.18 5.45 14.53
N VAL A 336 6.08 6.68 15.06
CA VAL A 336 5.62 6.93 16.44
C VAL A 336 4.12 6.68 16.57
N ARG A 337 3.34 7.18 15.59
CA ARG A 337 1.88 7.04 15.57
C ARG A 337 1.46 5.56 15.54
N TYR A 338 2.19 4.74 14.78
CA TYR A 338 1.96 3.30 14.61
C TYR A 338 2.61 2.43 15.69
N ASP A 339 3.16 3.04 16.76
CA ASP A 339 3.87 2.35 17.85
C ASP A 339 5.05 1.46 17.38
N MET A 340 5.60 1.77 16.20
CA MET A 340 6.84 1.16 15.70
C MET A 340 8.07 1.75 16.39
N ALA A 341 7.94 2.98 16.88
CA ALA A 341 8.92 3.66 17.70
C ALA A 341 8.25 4.40 18.88
N PRO A 342 8.92 4.48 20.05
CA PRO A 342 8.34 5.12 21.23
C PRO A 342 8.28 6.64 21.08
N ARG A 343 9.40 7.24 20.65
CA ARG A 343 9.66 8.66 20.33
C ARG A 343 10.98 8.70 19.54
N TRP A 344 11.24 9.77 18.78
CA TRP A 344 12.62 10.10 18.39
C TRP A 344 12.83 11.60 18.22
N SER A 345 14.06 12.03 18.53
CA SER A 345 14.62 13.33 18.18
C SER A 345 15.57 13.22 16.98
N GLU A 346 16.23 12.07 16.80
CA GLU A 346 17.22 11.82 15.74
C GLU A 346 17.04 10.41 15.15
N ILE A 347 17.40 10.23 13.88
CA ILE A 347 17.27 8.97 13.15
C ILE A 347 18.55 8.17 13.30
N THR A 348 18.55 7.19 14.21
CA THR A 348 19.71 6.32 14.47
C THR A 348 19.55 4.96 13.79
N PRO A 349 20.65 4.24 13.51
CA PRO A 349 20.57 2.87 12.97
C PRO A 349 19.74 1.91 13.83
N SER A 350 19.81 2.03 15.17
CA SER A 350 19.02 1.20 16.08
C SER A 350 17.52 1.49 16.03
N LEU A 351 17.16 2.77 15.84
CA LEU A 351 15.77 3.16 15.61
C LEU A 351 15.26 2.57 14.30
N VAL A 352 16.01 2.73 13.21
CA VAL A 352 15.65 2.21 11.89
C VAL A 352 15.45 0.69 11.93
N GLN A 353 16.38 -0.04 12.55
CA GLN A 353 16.26 -1.49 12.72
C GLN A 353 15.02 -1.89 13.52
N ARG A 354 14.67 -1.14 14.57
CA ARG A 354 13.46 -1.39 15.37
C ARG A 354 12.19 -1.17 14.54
N VAL A 355 12.11 -0.06 13.83
CA VAL A 355 10.97 0.27 12.96
C VAL A 355 10.83 -0.80 11.87
N ASP A 356 11.92 -1.19 11.22
CA ASP A 356 11.91 -2.22 10.18
C ASP A 356 11.47 -3.59 10.73
N SER A 357 11.93 -3.95 11.93
CA SER A 357 11.53 -5.20 12.60
C SER A 357 10.03 -5.19 12.97
N SER A 358 9.53 -4.06 13.50
CA SER A 358 8.12 -3.90 13.84
C SER A 358 7.24 -3.97 12.59
N ARG A 359 7.61 -3.22 11.55
CA ARG A 359 6.97 -3.26 10.23
C ARG A 359 6.93 -4.69 9.71
N SER A 360 8.08 -5.37 9.65
CA SER A 360 8.18 -6.76 9.18
C SER A 360 7.28 -7.72 9.98
N SER A 361 7.18 -7.55 11.30
CA SER A 361 6.30 -8.37 12.15
C SER A 361 4.82 -8.13 11.86
N MET A 362 4.43 -6.87 11.65
CA MET A 362 3.07 -6.51 11.22
C MET A 362 2.75 -7.13 9.85
N LEU A 363 3.67 -6.99 8.90
CA LEU A 363 3.48 -7.44 7.54
C LEU A 363 3.44 -8.96 7.43
N ARG A 364 4.24 -9.72 8.19
CA ARG A 364 4.17 -11.20 8.20
C ARG A 364 2.77 -11.77 8.44
N LYS A 365 1.87 -11.02 9.09
CA LYS A 365 0.47 -11.43 9.31
C LYS A 365 -0.44 -11.22 8.09
N LEU A 366 -0.02 -10.34 7.17
CA LEU A 366 -0.75 -9.93 5.96
C LEU A 366 -0.12 -10.51 4.71
N THR A 367 1.20 -10.68 4.72
CA THR A 367 1.96 -11.19 3.61
C THR A 367 1.74 -12.68 3.50
N PRO A 368 1.55 -13.19 2.29
CA PRO A 368 1.74 -14.60 2.06
C PRO A 368 3.19 -15.01 2.32
N ASP A 369 3.41 -16.11 3.02
CA ASP A 369 4.75 -16.64 3.26
C ASP A 369 5.46 -16.89 1.93
N ARG A 370 6.73 -16.46 1.85
CA ARG A 370 7.69 -16.60 0.75
C ARG A 370 7.06 -16.92 -0.60
N VAL A 371 7.06 -15.93 -1.50
CA VAL A 371 6.91 -16.17 -2.94
C VAL A 371 8.09 -17.04 -3.40
N GLU A 372 7.99 -18.35 -3.23
CA GLU A 372 8.77 -19.29 -3.99
C GLU A 372 8.28 -19.19 -5.43
N TYR A 373 9.14 -18.65 -6.29
CA TYR A 373 8.96 -18.63 -7.75
C TYR A 373 9.04 -20.03 -8.39
N ARG A 374 8.91 -21.10 -7.60
CA ARG A 374 8.63 -22.41 -8.16
C ARG A 374 7.17 -22.43 -8.54
N LEU A 375 6.92 -22.42 -9.85
CA LEU A 375 5.75 -23.09 -10.41
C LEU A 375 5.69 -24.48 -9.76
N ASP A 376 4.82 -24.66 -8.77
CA ASP A 376 4.49 -25.99 -8.30
C ASP A 376 3.68 -26.61 -9.44
N GLU A 377 4.28 -27.55 -10.16
CA GLU A 377 3.61 -28.28 -11.25
C GLU A 377 2.32 -28.97 -10.76
N ARG A 378 2.16 -29.14 -9.44
CA ARG A 378 0.91 -29.64 -8.84
C ARG A 378 -0.24 -28.64 -8.81
N GLU A 379 0.01 -27.32 -8.95
CA GLU A 379 -1.06 -26.33 -9.12
C GLU A 379 -1.75 -26.44 -10.50
N GLU A 380 -1.16 -27.13 -11.48
CA GLU A 380 -1.78 -27.36 -12.81
C GLU A 380 -3.09 -28.17 -12.73
N GLN A 381 -3.36 -28.82 -11.59
CA GLN A 381 -4.60 -29.58 -11.37
C GLN A 381 -5.71 -28.79 -10.67
N LEU A 382 -5.50 -27.51 -10.33
CA LEU A 382 -6.59 -26.65 -9.85
C LEU A 382 -7.52 -26.32 -11.02
N ARG A 383 -8.43 -27.25 -11.33
CA ARG A 383 -9.67 -26.90 -12.02
C ARG A 383 -10.32 -25.81 -11.20
N LEU A 384 -10.42 -24.59 -11.73
CA LEU A 384 -11.23 -23.51 -11.18
C LEU A 384 -12.65 -24.09 -10.99
N PRO A 385 -13.07 -24.52 -9.79
CA PRO A 385 -14.29 -25.27 -9.65
C PRO A 385 -15.42 -24.25 -9.58
N CYS A 386 -15.82 -23.73 -10.73
CA CYS A 386 -17.05 -22.98 -10.86
C CYS A 386 -18.16 -24.01 -11.10
N MET A 387 -18.43 -24.83 -10.09
CA MET A 387 -19.70 -25.57 -10.04
C MET A 387 -20.61 -24.82 -9.09
N GLY A 388 -21.78 -24.49 -9.61
CA GLY A 388 -22.81 -23.71 -8.94
C GLY A 388 -23.16 -24.20 -7.55
N GLU A 389 -23.73 -23.27 -6.78
CA GLU A 389 -24.52 -23.52 -5.58
C GLU A 389 -23.96 -24.60 -4.65
N ARG A 390 -23.13 -24.18 -3.68
CA ARG A 390 -23.16 -24.83 -2.36
C ARG A 390 -23.34 -23.79 -1.26
N PRO A 391 -24.12 -24.16 -0.24
CA PRO A 391 -24.94 -23.24 0.53
C PRO A 391 -24.12 -22.52 1.59
N TRP A 392 -24.53 -21.28 1.89
CA TRP A 392 -24.48 -20.66 3.20
C TRP A 392 -23.43 -21.20 4.18
N TYR A 393 -22.38 -20.40 4.40
CA TYR A 393 -21.62 -20.40 5.66
C TYR A 393 -22.57 -19.92 6.79
N GLY A 394 -23.47 -20.81 7.21
CA GLY A 394 -24.42 -20.62 8.31
C GLY A 394 -24.18 -21.58 9.48
N TRP A 395 -23.02 -22.24 9.57
CA TRP A 395 -22.78 -23.32 10.55
C TRP A 395 -21.58 -23.10 11.48
N PHE A 396 -21.25 -21.84 11.81
CA PHE A 396 -20.29 -21.56 12.89
C PHE A 396 -20.75 -20.51 13.93
N LEU A 397 -22.01 -20.08 13.88
CA LEU A 397 -22.58 -19.11 14.85
C LEU A 397 -24.02 -19.45 15.26
N GLU A 398 -24.35 -20.73 15.44
CA GLU A 398 -25.50 -21.09 16.29
C GLU A 398 -25.01 -21.49 17.67
N GLY A 399 -25.58 -20.81 18.66
CA GLY A 399 -25.13 -20.83 20.03
C GLY A 399 -25.22 -22.21 20.66
N LYS A 400 -24.27 -22.48 21.55
CA LYS A 400 -24.57 -23.31 22.71
C LYS A 400 -25.69 -22.62 23.48
N GLN A 401 -26.93 -23.00 23.22
CA GLN A 401 -27.96 -22.97 24.25
C GLN A 401 -27.45 -23.80 25.42
N TYR A 402 -27.25 -23.14 26.55
CA TYR A 402 -27.25 -23.82 27.84
C TYR A 402 -28.67 -24.33 28.05
N GLU A 403 -28.89 -25.63 27.85
CA GLU A 403 -30.02 -26.30 28.47
C GLU A 403 -29.73 -26.41 29.96
N THR A 404 -30.57 -25.73 30.73
CA THR A 404 -30.79 -25.98 32.15
C THR A 404 -31.66 -27.22 32.29
N GLU A 405 -31.14 -28.25 32.94
CA GLU A 405 -31.92 -29.11 33.84
C GLU A 405 -31.36 -28.95 35.26
#